data_AF-A0AAV0VXH0-F1
#
_entry.id   AF-A0AAV0VXH0-F1
#
_cell.length_a   1.000
_cell.length_b   1.000
_cell.length_c   1.000
_cell.angle_alpha   90.00
_cell.angle_beta   90.00
_cell.angle_gamma   90.00
#
_symmetry.space_group_name_H-M   'P 1'
#
loop_
_entity.id
_entity.type
_entity.pdbx_description
1 polymer ?
#
loop_
_entity_poly.entity_id
_entity_poly.type
_entity_poly.pdbx_seq_one_letter_code
_entity_poly.pdbx_strand_id
1 'polypeptide(L)'
;MAMYLLAVVGLMLAASAVNAEQVNNFRMCRNTQCEVYDVFMDPCPDALDNLPCEFLQDMNASITFKYKPKFGSTLPKTRLYVGTVLSPDLEFPLMDMYTNACLYTSCPMVKDTEQIWLFSLFVPKYYPKFSYIVKFKFWNDEPNAPSNDQCCFKFDVRIV
;
A
#
# COMPACT_ATOMS: atom_id res chain seq x y z
N MET A 1 -23.73 20.73 -40.05
CA MET A 1 -22.99 21.40 -38.95
C MET A 1 -23.30 20.83 -37.56
N ALA A 2 -24.54 20.46 -37.22
CA ALA A 2 -24.86 19.88 -35.91
C ALA A 2 -24.34 18.45 -35.67
N MET A 3 -24.21 17.63 -36.73
CA MET A 3 -23.69 16.24 -36.59
C MET A 3 -22.20 16.16 -36.26
N TYR A 4 -21.39 17.15 -36.65
CA TYR A 4 -19.96 17.17 -36.34
C TYR A 4 -19.69 17.55 -34.88
N LEU A 5 -20.55 18.37 -34.27
CA LEU A 5 -20.44 18.75 -32.86
C LEU A 5 -20.71 17.55 -31.92
N LEU A 6 -21.62 16.66 -32.30
CA LEU A 6 -21.93 15.44 -31.52
C LEU A 6 -20.80 14.40 -31.58
N ALA A 7 -20.10 14.28 -32.71
CA ALA A 7 -18.98 13.35 -32.86
C ALA A 7 -17.73 13.77 -32.07
N VAL A 8 -17.49 15.08 -31.92
CA VAL A 8 -16.34 15.60 -31.16
C VAL A 8 -16.54 15.45 -29.65
N VAL A 9 -17.78 15.53 -29.14
CA VAL A 9 -18.09 15.33 -27.72
C VAL A 9 -18.00 13.84 -27.33
N GLY A 10 -18.27 12.91 -28.24
CA GLY A 10 -18.17 11.47 -27.99
C GLY A 10 -16.74 10.92 -27.85
N LEU A 11 -15.72 11.62 -28.36
CA LEU A 11 -14.32 11.17 -28.32
C LEU A 11 -13.53 11.67 -27.10
N MET A 12 -14.10 12.54 -26.26
CA MET A 12 -13.43 13.10 -25.07
C MET A 12 -13.63 12.26 -23.80
N LEU A 13 -14.34 11.13 -23.87
CA LEU A 13 -14.28 10.09 -22.84
C LEU A 13 -13.05 9.20 -23.08
N ALA A 14 -11.87 9.81 -23.26
CA ALA A 14 -10.64 9.14 -22.92
C ALA A 14 -10.71 8.96 -21.40
N ALA A 15 -11.20 7.80 -20.97
CA ALA A 15 -11.02 7.34 -19.61
C ALA A 15 -9.54 7.55 -19.30
N SER A 16 -9.23 8.48 -18.40
CA SER A 16 -7.94 8.48 -17.72
C SER A 16 -7.87 7.11 -17.06
N ALA A 17 -7.20 6.16 -17.73
CA ALA A 17 -6.90 4.87 -17.16
C ALA A 17 -5.98 5.17 -15.99
N VAL A 18 -6.59 5.25 -14.80
CA VAL A 18 -5.85 5.20 -13.55
C VAL A 18 -5.33 3.78 -13.49
N ASN A 19 -4.05 3.67 -13.81
CA ASN A 19 -3.33 2.42 -13.96
C ASN A 19 -3.02 1.90 -12.56
N ALA A 20 -3.99 1.22 -11.97
CA ALA A 20 -3.81 0.46 -10.75
C ALA A 20 -3.51 -0.99 -11.13
N GLU A 21 -2.25 -1.40 -10.97
CA GLU A 21 -1.81 -2.74 -11.31
C GLU A 21 -1.72 -3.65 -10.10
N GLN A 22 -2.01 -4.93 -10.32
CA GLN A 22 -1.90 -5.95 -9.29
C GLN A 22 -0.43 -6.32 -9.07
N VAL A 23 0.04 -6.14 -7.84
CA VAL A 23 1.39 -6.47 -7.40
C VAL A 23 1.42 -7.89 -6.83
N ASN A 24 2.04 -8.81 -7.57
CA ASN A 24 2.13 -10.22 -7.17
C ASN A 24 3.43 -10.56 -6.44
N ASN A 25 4.45 -9.72 -6.52
CA ASN A 25 5.81 -9.96 -6.00
C ASN A 25 6.01 -9.47 -4.54
N PHE A 26 4.98 -9.55 -3.70
CA PHE A 26 5.09 -9.25 -2.27
C PHE A 26 5.34 -10.52 -1.44
N ARG A 27 5.83 -10.35 -0.22
CA ARG A 27 6.16 -11.45 0.70
C ARG A 27 5.69 -11.18 2.12
N MET A 28 5.04 -12.16 2.73
CA MET A 28 4.60 -12.07 4.12
C MET A 28 5.80 -12.07 5.08
N CYS A 29 5.72 -11.29 6.16
CA CYS A 29 6.71 -11.35 7.23
C CYS A 29 6.57 -12.63 8.06
N ARG A 30 7.63 -13.04 8.75
CA ARG A 30 7.54 -14.12 9.76
C ARG A 30 6.60 -13.69 10.90
N ASN A 31 5.84 -14.64 11.46
CA ASN A 31 4.95 -14.44 12.61
C ASN A 31 3.83 -13.41 12.40
N THR A 32 3.36 -13.24 11.17
CA THR A 32 2.18 -12.45 10.83
C THR A 32 0.89 -13.20 11.16
N GLN A 33 -0.09 -12.53 11.77
CA GLN A 33 -1.40 -13.06 12.14
C GLN A 33 -2.47 -12.53 11.18
N CYS A 34 -2.23 -12.65 9.88
CA CYS A 34 -3.18 -12.25 8.84
C CYS A 34 -2.84 -12.94 7.51
N GLU A 35 -3.79 -12.86 6.58
CA GLU A 35 -3.58 -13.10 5.16
C GLU A 35 -3.74 -11.77 4.41
N VAL A 36 -2.92 -11.53 3.39
CA VAL A 36 -2.98 -10.36 2.50
C VAL A 36 -3.01 -10.87 1.07
N TYR A 37 -3.87 -10.29 0.25
CA TYR A 37 -4.09 -10.67 -1.14
C TYR A 37 -4.69 -9.48 -1.90
N ASP A 38 -4.82 -9.62 -3.23
CA ASP A 38 -5.38 -8.57 -4.09
C ASP A 38 -4.68 -7.22 -3.85
N VAL A 39 -3.34 -7.22 -3.85
CA VAL A 39 -2.53 -6.01 -3.64
C VAL A 39 -2.46 -5.25 -4.97
N PHE A 40 -2.92 -4.01 -4.97
CA PHE A 40 -2.87 -3.09 -6.10
C PHE A 40 -2.07 -1.85 -5.73
N MET A 41 -1.27 -1.36 -6.67
CA MET A 41 -0.55 -0.11 -6.54
C MET A 41 -0.85 0.80 -7.73
N ASP A 42 -0.98 2.09 -7.45
CA ASP A 42 -1.25 3.10 -8.47
C ASP A 42 -0.36 4.33 -8.27
N PRO A 43 0.40 4.76 -9.29
CA PRO A 43 0.61 4.06 -10.57
C PRO A 43 1.67 2.96 -10.44
N CYS A 44 1.52 1.81 -11.10
CA CYS A 44 2.56 0.78 -11.12
C CYS A 44 2.55 -0.09 -12.40
N PRO A 45 2.80 0.49 -13.58
CA PRO A 45 2.81 -0.28 -14.83
C PRO A 45 3.83 -1.44 -14.80
N ASP A 46 4.92 -1.29 -14.04
CA ASP A 46 5.99 -2.28 -13.87
C ASP A 46 5.50 -3.61 -13.29
N ALA A 47 4.39 -3.61 -12.56
CA ALA A 47 3.82 -4.84 -11.99
C ALA A 47 3.31 -5.82 -13.07
N LEU A 48 2.98 -5.33 -14.28
CA LEU A 48 2.64 -6.20 -15.43
C LEU A 48 3.80 -7.12 -15.81
N ASP A 49 5.03 -6.66 -15.61
CA ASP A 49 6.26 -7.42 -15.85
C ASP A 49 6.82 -8.04 -14.56
N ASN A 50 6.05 -8.06 -13.47
CA ASN A 50 6.45 -8.50 -12.12
C ASN A 50 7.68 -7.76 -11.55
N LEU A 51 7.91 -6.54 -12.00
CA LEU A 51 8.99 -5.69 -11.52
C LEU A 51 8.54 -4.85 -10.32
N PRO A 52 9.46 -4.38 -9.47
CA PRO A 52 9.17 -3.38 -8.44
C PRO A 52 8.60 -2.10 -9.07
N CYS A 53 7.57 -1.51 -8.48
CA CYS A 53 6.98 -0.26 -8.95
C CYS A 53 8.01 0.87 -8.91
N GLU A 54 8.12 1.62 -10.02
CA GLU A 54 8.91 2.83 -10.09
C GLU A 54 8.05 4.06 -9.77
N PHE A 55 8.42 4.78 -8.71
CA PHE A 55 7.79 6.02 -8.31
C PHE A 55 8.72 7.20 -8.55
N LEU A 56 8.25 8.18 -9.30
CA LEU A 56 8.87 9.49 -9.40
C LEU A 56 8.80 10.22 -8.04
N GLN A 57 9.79 11.05 -7.78
CA GLN A 57 9.65 12.08 -6.76
C GLN A 57 8.55 13.08 -7.12
N ASP A 58 7.94 13.71 -6.11
CA ASP A 58 6.89 14.72 -6.25
C ASP A 58 5.58 14.15 -6.86
N MET A 59 5.24 12.92 -6.50
CA MET A 59 4.02 12.25 -6.98
C MET A 59 3.20 11.63 -5.85
N ASN A 60 1.91 11.48 -6.08
CA ASN A 60 1.06 10.66 -5.23
C ASN A 60 1.08 9.21 -5.74
N ALA A 61 1.29 8.28 -4.82
CA ALA A 61 1.13 6.86 -5.04
C ALA A 61 0.09 6.32 -4.05
N SER A 62 -0.56 5.23 -4.41
CA SER A 62 -1.48 4.53 -3.51
C SER A 62 -1.25 3.03 -3.54
N ILE A 63 -1.62 2.40 -2.43
CA ILE A 63 -1.69 0.95 -2.29
C ILE A 63 -3.07 0.59 -1.75
N THR A 64 -3.70 -0.37 -2.41
CA THR A 64 -4.95 -0.98 -1.96
C THR A 64 -4.73 -2.48 -1.81
N PHE A 65 -5.21 -3.08 -0.74
CA PHE A 65 -5.14 -4.53 -0.60
C PHE A 65 -6.29 -5.07 0.24
N LYS A 66 -6.62 -6.34 0.02
CA LYS A 66 -7.50 -7.08 0.92
C LYS A 66 -6.68 -7.79 1.97
N TYR A 67 -7.22 -7.86 3.17
CA TYR A 67 -6.62 -8.63 4.24
C TYR A 67 -7.68 -9.31 5.10
N LYS A 68 -7.28 -10.42 5.71
CA LYS A 68 -8.07 -11.16 6.69
C LYS A 68 -7.24 -11.35 7.96
N PRO A 69 -7.49 -10.58 9.03
CA PRO A 69 -6.71 -10.65 10.25
C PRO A 69 -7.12 -11.85 11.10
N LYS A 70 -6.18 -12.45 11.82
CA LYS A 70 -6.42 -13.56 12.78
C LYS A 70 -6.55 -13.05 14.22
N PHE A 71 -6.63 -11.72 14.38
CA PHE A 71 -6.83 -11.00 15.63
C PHE A 71 -7.87 -9.90 15.42
N GLY A 72 -8.38 -9.33 16.52
CA GLY A 72 -9.29 -8.19 16.50
C GLY A 72 -8.66 -6.97 17.17
N SER A 73 -9.06 -5.76 16.79
CA SER A 73 -8.63 -4.54 17.45
C SER A 73 -9.65 -3.43 17.21
N THR A 74 -10.00 -2.68 18.27
CA THR A 74 -10.89 -1.52 18.17
C THR A 74 -10.19 -0.30 17.58
N LEU A 75 -8.91 -0.13 17.92
CA LEU A 75 -8.08 0.98 17.46
C LEU A 75 -6.68 0.48 17.04
N PRO A 76 -6.59 -0.25 15.92
CA PRO A 76 -5.32 -0.76 15.41
C PRO A 76 -4.35 0.38 15.07
N LYS A 77 -3.05 0.10 15.24
CA LYS A 77 -1.98 0.99 14.78
C LYS A 77 -1.35 0.47 13.50
N THR A 78 -0.75 1.38 12.73
CA THR A 78 -0.01 1.07 11.51
C THR A 78 1.28 1.88 11.41
N ARG A 79 2.27 1.33 10.71
CA ARG A 79 3.51 1.99 10.34
C ARG A 79 4.13 1.29 9.14
N LEU A 80 4.59 2.08 8.17
CA LEU A 80 5.52 1.62 7.14
C LEU A 80 6.94 1.72 7.67
N TYR A 81 7.73 0.67 7.41
CA TYR A 81 9.16 0.70 7.64
C TYR A 81 9.89 0.51 6.32
N VAL A 82 10.94 1.28 6.10
CA VAL A 82 11.69 1.30 4.85
C VAL A 82 13.11 0.85 5.14
N GLY A 83 13.51 -0.24 4.50
CA GLY A 83 14.91 -0.66 4.40
C GLY A 83 15.44 -0.43 2.99
N THR A 84 16.75 -0.60 2.81
CA THR A 84 17.36 -0.58 1.47
C THR A 84 17.80 -1.98 1.09
N VAL A 85 17.94 -2.25 -0.22
CA VAL A 85 18.47 -3.55 -0.69
C VAL A 85 19.91 -3.82 -0.22
N LEU A 86 20.67 -2.77 0.14
CA LEU A 86 22.03 -2.89 0.69
C LEU A 86 22.04 -3.16 2.20
N SER A 87 20.98 -2.80 2.90
CA SER A 87 20.86 -2.92 4.36
C SER A 87 19.43 -3.34 4.75
N PRO A 88 18.99 -4.56 4.38
CA PRO A 88 17.60 -5.00 4.54
C PRO A 88 17.19 -5.18 6.01
N ASP A 89 18.14 -5.37 6.91
CA ASP A 89 17.90 -5.53 8.35
C ASP A 89 17.81 -4.17 9.09
N LEU A 90 18.25 -3.08 8.44
CA LEU A 90 18.14 -1.73 8.98
C LEU A 90 16.91 -1.05 8.40
N GLU A 91 15.80 -1.16 9.14
CA GLU A 91 14.50 -0.62 8.76
C GLU A 91 14.23 0.71 9.50
N PHE A 92 13.86 1.75 8.76
CA PHE A 92 13.51 3.07 9.31
C PHE A 92 12.00 3.30 9.24
N PRO A 93 11.36 3.81 10.31
CA PRO A 93 9.94 4.13 10.26
C PRO A 93 9.69 5.31 9.32
N LEU A 94 8.67 5.17 8.46
CA LEU A 94 8.15 6.28 7.69
C LEU A 94 7.37 7.21 8.63
N MET A 95 7.83 8.45 8.74
CA MET A 95 7.25 9.43 9.66
C MET A 95 6.09 10.19 9.03
N ASP A 96 6.02 10.23 7.70
CA ASP A 96 5.04 10.99 6.90
C ASP A 96 3.71 10.24 6.73
N MET A 97 3.26 9.55 7.79
CA MET A 97 1.97 8.87 7.82
C MET A 97 1.35 8.92 9.23
N TYR A 98 0.03 8.95 9.28
CA TYR A 98 -0.68 8.75 10.56
C TYR A 98 -0.61 7.28 10.97
N THR A 99 -0.44 7.05 12.27
CA THR A 99 -0.37 5.70 12.84
C THR A 99 -1.73 5.10 13.16
N ASN A 100 -2.80 5.89 13.19
CA ASN A 100 -4.16 5.39 13.38
C ASN A 100 -4.59 4.62 12.12
N ALA A 101 -4.66 3.29 12.20
CA ALA A 101 -5.00 2.46 11.05
C ALA A 101 -6.47 2.65 10.60
N CYS A 102 -7.36 3.12 11.47
CA CYS A 102 -8.75 3.40 11.13
C CYS A 102 -8.93 4.52 10.10
N LEU A 103 -7.86 5.26 9.76
CA LEU A 103 -7.86 6.22 8.67
C LEU A 103 -7.75 5.55 7.29
N TYR A 104 -7.37 4.27 7.24
CA TYR A 104 -7.05 3.55 6.00
C TYR A 104 -7.82 2.23 5.84
N THR A 105 -8.45 1.74 6.90
CA THR A 105 -9.31 0.55 6.89
C THR A 105 -10.51 0.78 7.82
N SER A 106 -11.53 -0.06 7.69
CA SER A 106 -12.70 -0.02 8.57
C SER A 106 -12.35 -0.47 9.99
N CYS A 107 -12.82 0.26 10.98
CA CYS A 107 -12.71 -0.11 12.39
C CYS A 107 -14.08 -0.37 13.02
N PRO A 108 -14.21 -1.35 13.94
CA PRO A 108 -13.12 -2.19 14.46
C PRO A 108 -12.58 -3.18 13.42
N MET A 109 -11.30 -3.56 13.58
CA MET A 109 -10.72 -4.68 12.84
C MET A 109 -11.27 -5.98 13.44
N VAL A 110 -11.98 -6.76 12.64
CA VAL A 110 -12.70 -7.95 13.10
C VAL A 110 -11.92 -9.19 12.71
N LYS A 111 -11.64 -10.05 13.70
CA LYS A 111 -10.99 -11.34 13.49
C LYS A 111 -11.72 -12.17 12.43
N ASP A 112 -10.93 -12.82 11.58
CA ASP A 112 -11.36 -13.73 10.51
C ASP A 112 -12.36 -13.10 9.52
N THR A 113 -12.38 -11.77 9.42
CA THR A 113 -13.24 -11.03 8.49
C THR A 113 -12.39 -10.34 7.44
N GLU A 114 -12.74 -10.52 6.16
CA GLU A 114 -12.08 -9.80 5.08
C GLU A 114 -12.38 -8.30 5.18
N GLN A 115 -11.34 -7.48 5.04
CA GLN A 115 -11.42 -6.04 5.02
C GLN A 115 -10.49 -5.49 3.93
N ILE A 116 -10.77 -4.26 3.51
CA ILE A 116 -9.99 -3.55 2.48
C ILE A 116 -9.19 -2.46 3.15
N TRP A 117 -7.91 -2.39 2.79
CA TRP A 117 -7.02 -1.30 3.15
C TRP A 117 -6.82 -0.38 1.95
N LEU A 118 -6.94 0.92 2.15
CA LEU A 118 -6.64 1.96 1.17
C LEU A 118 -5.69 2.98 1.78
N PHE A 119 -4.48 3.08 1.24
CA PHE A 119 -3.48 4.02 1.71
C PHE A 119 -2.89 4.81 0.53
N SER A 120 -2.81 6.12 0.67
CA SER A 120 -2.17 7.01 -0.31
C SER A 120 -1.02 7.75 0.38
N LEU A 121 0.10 7.85 -0.32
CA LEU A 121 1.31 8.53 0.14
C LEU A 121 1.83 9.43 -0.97
N PHE A 122 2.20 10.65 -0.60
CA PHE A 122 3.00 11.52 -1.45
C PHE A 122 4.47 11.13 -1.32
N VAL A 123 5.16 10.94 -2.45
CA VAL A 123 6.59 10.61 -2.53
C VAL A 123 7.38 11.92 -2.61
N PRO A 124 7.94 12.45 -1.51
CA PRO A 124 8.57 13.75 -1.53
C PRO A 124 9.94 13.72 -2.21
N LYS A 125 10.36 14.88 -2.73
CA LYS A 125 11.64 15.07 -3.41
C LYS A 125 12.88 14.80 -2.55
N TYR A 126 12.76 14.85 -1.22
CA TYR A 126 13.87 14.55 -0.32
C TYR A 126 14.08 13.05 -0.07
N TYR A 127 13.16 12.18 -0.50
CA TYR A 127 13.42 10.74 -0.47
C TYR A 127 14.46 10.39 -1.53
N PRO A 128 15.60 9.77 -1.16
CA PRO A 128 16.65 9.45 -2.12
C PRO A 128 16.14 8.55 -3.25
N LYS A 129 16.71 8.71 -4.44
CA LYS A 129 16.46 7.81 -5.56
C LYS A 129 17.19 6.50 -5.31
N PHE A 130 16.45 5.47 -4.92
CA PHE A 130 17.01 4.18 -4.55
C PHE A 130 15.98 3.05 -4.64
N SER A 131 16.46 1.80 -4.52
CA SER A 131 15.58 0.63 -4.39
C SER A 131 15.33 0.33 -2.92
N TYR A 132 14.06 0.29 -2.55
CA TYR A 132 13.59 0.17 -1.18
C TYR A 132 12.81 -1.13 -0.97
N ILE A 133 12.98 -1.69 0.22
CA ILE A 133 12.12 -2.75 0.73
C ILE A 133 11.17 -2.08 1.71
N VAL A 134 9.90 -1.99 1.36
CA VAL A 134 8.87 -1.42 2.22
C VAL A 134 8.19 -2.55 2.98
N LYS A 135 8.22 -2.45 4.31
CA LYS A 135 7.49 -3.32 5.23
C LYS A 135 6.24 -2.60 5.70
N PHE A 136 5.09 -3.11 5.28
CA PHE A 136 3.79 -2.67 5.75
C PHE A 136 3.46 -3.42 7.03
N LYS A 137 3.25 -2.72 8.15
CA LYS A 137 2.91 -3.35 9.43
C LYS A 137 1.72 -2.66 10.08
N PHE A 138 0.76 -3.47 10.54
CA PHE A 138 -0.30 -3.02 11.44
C PHE A 138 -0.53 -4.01 12.58
N TRP A 139 -0.95 -3.53 13.75
CA TRP A 139 -1.03 -4.35 14.96
C TRP A 139 -2.09 -3.84 15.94
N ASN A 140 -2.49 -4.72 16.85
CA ASN A 140 -3.31 -4.37 17.99
C ASN A 140 -2.41 -3.75 19.09
N ASP A 141 -2.69 -2.50 19.47
CA ASP A 141 -1.92 -1.76 20.48
C ASP A 141 -2.70 -1.57 21.80
N GLU A 142 -3.78 -2.33 21.99
CA GLU A 142 -4.56 -2.30 23.22
C GLU A 142 -3.75 -2.87 24.41
N PRO A 143 -3.98 -2.40 25.66
CA PRO A 143 -3.14 -2.73 26.80
C PRO A 143 -2.95 -4.24 27.09
N ASN A 144 -3.92 -5.06 26.72
CA ASN A 144 -3.91 -6.52 26.95
C ASN A 144 -3.72 -7.31 25.65
N ALA A 145 -3.35 -6.65 24.55
CA ALA A 145 -3.15 -7.31 23.27
C ALA A 145 -1.90 -8.20 23.32
N PRO A 146 -1.98 -9.45 22.83
CA PRO A 146 -0.81 -10.26 22.56
C PRO A 146 0.18 -9.52 21.66
N SER A 147 1.48 -9.59 21.97
CA SER A 147 2.52 -8.90 21.18
C SER A 147 2.65 -9.42 19.73
N ASN A 148 2.07 -10.59 19.45
CA ASN A 148 1.99 -11.18 18.12
C ASN A 148 0.71 -10.82 17.35
N ASP A 149 -0.22 -10.03 17.90
CA ASP A 149 -1.40 -9.51 17.19
C ASP A 149 -0.98 -8.44 16.17
N GLN A 150 -0.32 -8.89 15.11
CA GLN A 150 0.23 -8.04 14.07
C GLN A 150 0.06 -8.69 12.70
N CYS A 151 -0.14 -7.86 11.69
CA CYS A 151 -0.05 -8.22 10.29
C CYS A 151 1.14 -7.51 9.66
N CYS A 152 1.90 -8.22 8.83
CA CYS A 152 3.07 -7.68 8.19
C CYS A 152 3.36 -8.35 6.84
N PHE A 153 3.61 -7.54 5.83
CA PHE A 153 4.12 -7.97 4.53
C PHE A 153 5.12 -6.96 3.99
N LYS A 154 5.94 -7.40 3.03
CA LYS A 154 6.98 -6.60 2.39
C LYS A 154 6.79 -6.61 0.88
N PHE A 155 7.06 -5.49 0.26
CA PHE A 155 7.13 -5.33 -1.20
C PHE A 155 8.29 -4.39 -1.53
N ASP A 156 8.78 -4.51 -2.77
CA ASP A 156 9.93 -3.74 -3.21
C ASP A 156 9.45 -2.63 -4.14
N VAL A 157 10.05 -1.45 -4.03
CA VAL A 157 9.75 -0.27 -4.87
C VAL A 157 11.05 0.43 -5.23
N ARG A 158 11.03 1.24 -6.27
CA ARG A 158 12.16 2.09 -6.66
C ARG A 158 11.71 3.53 -6.76
N ILE A 159 12.47 4.44 -6.15
CA ILE A 159 12.30 5.87 -6.38
C ILE A 159 13.25 6.29 -7.49
N VAL A 160 12.72 6.91 -8.55
CA VAL A 160 13.45 7.26 -9.78
C VAL A 160 13.53 8.75 -10.07
#